data_AF-A0A258KAT0-F1
#
_entry.id   AF-A0A258KAT0-F1
#
_cell.length_a   1.000
_cell.length_b   1.000
_cell.length_c   1.000
_cell.angle_alpha   90.00
_cell.angle_beta   90.00
_cell.angle_gamma   90.00
#
_symmetry.space_group_name_H-M   'P 1'
#
loop_
_entity.id
_entity.type
_entity.pdbx_description
1 polymer ?
#
loop_
_entity_poly.entity_id
_entity_poly.type
_entity_poly.pdbx_seq_one_letter_code
_entity_poly.pdbx_strand_id
1 'polypeptide(L)'
;MAIDGKTLRGSFDAFNDRKAAHVLSAFASDDQIILGHLAIDDKSNEIPAAQDLIATLGLTGRLFTLDAMHAQKNLRHRPGDR
;
A
#
# COMPACT_ATOMS: atom_id res chain seq x y z
N MET A 1 7.16 8.00 -8.18
CA MET A 1 6.39 6.73 -8.16
C MET A 1 5.13 6.93 -7.36
N ALA A 2 3.99 6.48 -7.88
CA ALA A 2 2.71 6.56 -7.19
C ALA A 2 2.38 5.25 -6.51
N ILE A 3 1.93 5.29 -5.25
CA ILE A 3 1.35 4.13 -4.57
C ILE A 3 -0.11 4.44 -4.28
N ASP A 4 -0.98 3.54 -4.74
CA ASP A 4 -2.42 3.75 -4.74
C ASP A 4 -3.18 2.43 -4.52
N GLY A 5 -4.22 2.51 -3.70
CA GLY A 5 -5.12 1.40 -3.35
C GLY A 5 -6.34 1.36 -4.25
N LYS A 6 -6.61 0.21 -4.87
CA LYS A 6 -7.74 -0.01 -5.76
C LYS A 6 -8.58 -1.18 -5.28
N THR A 7 -9.88 -0.96 -5.15
CA THR A 7 -10.84 -2.04 -4.91
C THR A 7 -11.30 -2.61 -6.24
N LEU A 8 -11.12 -3.91 -6.44
CA LEU A 8 -11.48 -4.58 -7.69
C LEU A 8 -12.99 -4.74 -7.80
N ARG A 9 -13.60 -4.10 -8.81
CA ARG A 9 -15.03 -4.23 -9.08
C ARG A 9 -15.38 -5.68 -9.45
N GLY A 10 -16.42 -6.22 -8.84
CA GLY A 10 -16.90 -7.58 -9.11
C GLY A 10 -16.15 -8.69 -8.38
N SER A 11 -15.21 -8.35 -7.50
CA SER A 11 -14.50 -9.33 -6.66
C SER A 11 -15.21 -9.68 -5.35
N PHE A 12 -16.33 -9.01 -5.05
CA PHE A 12 -17.17 -9.30 -3.89
C PHE A 12 -17.96 -10.59 -4.12
N ASP A 13 -17.98 -11.47 -3.14
CA ASP A 13 -18.75 -12.70 -3.15
C ASP A 13 -19.68 -12.76 -1.94
N ALA A 14 -20.94 -12.38 -2.16
CA ALA A 14 -21.98 -12.37 -1.13
C ALA A 14 -22.33 -13.77 -0.62
N PHE A 15 -22.14 -14.80 -1.44
CA PHE A 15 -22.51 -16.17 -1.08
C PHE A 15 -21.52 -16.76 -0.08
N ASN A 16 -20.24 -16.42 -0.22
CA ASN A 16 -19.17 -16.84 0.68
C ASN A 16 -18.75 -15.76 1.69
N ASP A 17 -19.52 -14.67 1.83
CA ASP A 17 -19.24 -13.52 2.70
C ASP A 17 -17.81 -12.94 2.54
N ARG A 18 -17.31 -12.93 1.30
CA ARG A 18 -15.97 -12.38 0.99
C ARG A 18 -16.09 -10.94 0.53
N LYS A 19 -15.36 -10.05 1.20
CA LYS A 19 -15.28 -8.65 0.79
C LYS A 19 -14.58 -8.50 -0.55
N ALA A 20 -14.81 -7.36 -1.20
CA ALA A 20 -14.13 -7.03 -2.44
C ALA A 20 -12.61 -6.96 -2.21
N ALA A 21 -11.85 -7.60 -3.10
CA ALA A 21 -10.40 -7.60 -3.06
C ALA A 21 -9.87 -6.17 -3.22
N HIS A 22 -9.08 -5.75 -2.24
CA HIS A 22 -8.40 -4.47 -2.24
C HIS A 22 -6.92 -4.67 -2.55
N VAL A 23 -6.39 -3.93 -3.52
CA VAL A 23 -5.04 -4.10 -4.04
C VAL A 23 -4.30 -2.78 -3.99
N LEU A 24 -3.14 -2.77 -3.34
CA LEU A 24 -2.22 -1.65 -3.36
C LEU A 24 -1.20 -1.84 -4.48
N SER A 25 -0.97 -0.81 -5.28
CA SER A 25 -0.09 -0.88 -6.46
C SER A 25 0.98 0.20 -6.42
N ALA A 26 2.23 -0.15 -6.77
CA ALA A 26 3.33 0.78 -6.98
C ALA A 26 3.55 1.00 -8.48
N PHE A 27 3.18 2.19 -8.95
CA PHE A 27 3.22 2.59 -10.34
C PHE A 27 4.38 3.55 -10.62
N ALA A 28 5.25 3.17 -11.56
CA ALA A 28 6.33 3.99 -12.08
C ALA A 28 5.79 4.81 -13.26
N SER A 29 5.24 5.99 -12.99
CA SER A 29 4.57 6.81 -14.01
C SER A 29 5.45 7.16 -15.20
N ASP A 30 6.76 7.38 -14.97
CA ASP A 30 7.72 7.74 -16.03
C ASP A 30 7.90 6.59 -17.04
N ASP A 31 7.87 5.35 -16.55
CA ASP A 31 8.09 4.14 -17.35
C ASP A 31 6.76 3.45 -17.73
N GLN A 32 5.63 3.95 -17.22
CA GLN A 32 4.29 3.37 -17.39
C GLN A 32 4.16 1.90 -16.97
N ILE A 33 4.93 1.46 -15.96
CA ILE A 33 4.91 0.08 -15.44
C ILE A 33 4.45 0.01 -13.99
N ILE A 34 3.80 -1.11 -13.64
CA ILE A 34 3.56 -1.48 -12.25
C ILE A 34 4.77 -2.30 -11.78
N LEU A 35 5.50 -1.79 -10.78
CA LEU A 35 6.67 -2.47 -10.23
C LEU A 35 6.30 -3.54 -9.20
N GLY A 36 5.14 -3.40 -8.58
CA GLY A 36 4.65 -4.35 -7.61
C GLY A 36 3.23 -4.02 -7.18
N HIS A 37 2.53 -5.02 -6.69
CA HIS A 37 1.24 -4.84 -6.05
C HIS A 37 1.05 -5.85 -4.92
N LEU A 38 0.22 -5.51 -3.95
CA LEU A 38 -0.12 -6.35 -2.81
C LEU A 38 -1.63 -6.43 -2.67
N ALA A 39 -2.17 -7.63 -2.53
CA ALA A 39 -3.54 -7.81 -2.07
C ALA A 39 -3.57 -7.54 -0.56
N ILE A 40 -4.51 -6.71 -0.13
CA ILE A 40 -4.73 -6.36 1.27
C ILE A 40 -5.81 -7.30 1.80
N ASP A 41 -5.46 -8.05 2.85
CA ASP A 41 -6.38 -8.92 3.58
C ASP A 41 -7.44 -8.08 4.30
N ASP A 42 -8.62 -8.65 4.52
CA ASP A 42 -9.79 -8.02 5.14
C ASP A 42 -9.56 -7.50 6.56
N LYS A 43 -8.48 -7.97 7.22
CA LYS A 43 -8.03 -7.53 8.55
C LYS A 43 -6.86 -6.55 8.53
N SER A 44 -6.29 -6.29 7.35
CA SER A 44 -5.17 -5.38 7.16
C SER A 44 -5.64 -4.03 6.62
N ASN A 45 -4.85 -3.00 6.89
CA ASN A 45 -5.09 -1.65 6.41
C ASN A 45 -4.06 -1.27 5.34
N GLU A 46 -4.42 -0.32 4.47
CA GLU A 46 -3.54 0.16 3.38
C GLU A 46 -2.22 0.74 3.87
N ILE A 47 -2.21 1.37 5.05
CA ILE A 47 -1.06 2.12 5.56
C ILE A 47 0.14 1.23 5.89
N PRO A 48 0.01 0.16 6.70
CA PRO A 48 1.11 -0.79 6.88
C PRO A 48 1.49 -1.50 5.57
N ALA A 49 0.51 -1.85 4.73
CA ALA A 49 0.78 -2.50 3.44
C ALA A 49 1.63 -1.60 2.50
N ALA A 50 1.41 -0.28 2.52
CA ALA A 50 2.21 0.68 1.77
C ALA A 50 3.65 0.75 2.27
N GLN A 51 3.85 0.74 3.59
CA GLN A 51 5.18 0.71 4.20
C GLN A 51 5.94 -0.57 3.80
N ASP A 52 5.26 -1.72 3.86
CA ASP A 52 5.83 -3.01 3.47
C ASP A 52 6.16 -3.07 1.97
N LEU A 53 5.31 -2.51 1.11
CA LEU A 53 5.56 -2.42 -0.33
C LEU A 53 6.82 -1.60 -0.63
N ILE A 54 6.94 -0.42 -0.02
CA ILE A 54 8.11 0.47 -0.19
C ILE A 54 9.38 -0.24 0.28
N ALA A 55 9.34 -0.90 1.45
CA ALA A 55 10.47 -1.65 1.99
C ALA A 55 10.87 -2.80 1.06
N THR A 56 9.89 -3.54 0.53
CA THR A 56 10.10 -4.69 -0.38
C THR A 56 10.69 -4.26 -1.71
N LEU A 57 10.25 -3.11 -2.26
CA LEU A 57 10.80 -2.56 -3.50
C LEU A 57 12.29 -2.19 -3.35
N GLY A 58 12.74 -1.83 -2.15
CA GLY A 58 14.16 -1.61 -1.85
C GLY A 58 14.82 -0.48 -2.65
N LEU A 59 14.03 0.42 -3.23
CA LEU A 59 14.52 1.49 -4.10
C LEU A 59 15.05 2.67 -3.28
N THR A 60 16.31 3.04 -3.50
CA THR A 60 16.94 4.20 -2.86
C THR A 60 16.89 5.44 -3.76
N GLY A 61 16.83 6.63 -3.17
CA GLY A 61 16.84 7.90 -3.90
C GLY A 61 15.58 8.17 -4.75
N ARG A 62 14.46 7.49 -4.46
CA ARG A 62 13.19 7.66 -5.17
C ARG A 62 12.17 8.43 -4.35
N LEU A 63 11.39 9.27 -5.04
CA LEU A 63 10.23 9.94 -4.47
C LEU A 63 8.98 9.08 -4.66
N PHE A 64 8.31 8.79 -3.54
CA PHE A 64 7.02 8.12 -3.51
C PHE A 64 5.92 9.14 -3.21
N THR A 65 4.81 9.05 -3.94
CA THR A 65 3.60 9.84 -3.73
C THR A 65 2.45 8.92 -3.36
N LEU A 66 1.74 9.25 -2.28
CA LEU A 66 0.60 8.50 -1.74
C LEU A 66 -0.50 9.47 -1.34
N ASP A 67 -1.72 8.95 -1.10
CA ASP A 67 -2.82 9.72 -0.52
C ASP A 67 -2.42 10.32 0.85
N ALA A 68 -2.93 11.50 1.16
CA ALA A 68 -2.77 12.19 2.44
C ALA A 68 -3.12 11.31 3.66
N MET A 69 -4.03 10.33 3.53
CA MET A 69 -4.33 9.36 4.60
C MET A 69 -3.09 8.59 5.10
N HIS A 70 -2.05 8.47 4.27
CA HIS A 70 -0.78 7.81 4.62
C HIS A 70 0.16 8.70 5.44
N ALA A 71 -0.14 10.00 5.60
CA ALA A 71 0.65 10.94 6.40
C ALA A 71 0.46 10.74 7.92
N GLN A 72 0.51 9.49 8.37
CA GLN A 72 0.38 9.13 9.77
C GLN A 72 1.71 9.28 10.49
N LYS A 73 1.65 9.93 11.66
CA LYS A 73 2.76 9.90 12.61
C LYS A 73 2.83 8.50 13.21
N ASN A 74 3.68 7.67 12.63
CA ASN A 74 4.13 6.46 13.32
C ASN A 74 4.92 6.93 14.55
N LEU A 75 4.31 6.90 15.73
CA LEU A 75 5.02 7.08 17.00
C LEU A 75 5.87 5.83 17.25
N ARG A 76 6.84 5.55 16.37
CA ARG A 76 7.87 4.54 16.61
C ARG A 76 8.74 5.12 17.71
N HIS A 77 8.57 4.60 18.93
CA HIS A 77 9.50 4.84 20.02
C HIS A 77 10.90 4.44 19.53
N ARG A 78 11.74 5.41 19.18
CA ARG A 78 13.16 5.14 18.95
C ARG A 78 13.72 4.67 20.29
N PRO A 79 14.46 3.55 20.36
CA PRO A 79 15.27 3.27 21.54
C PRO A 79 16.36 4.34 21.58
N GLY A 80 16.21 5.34 22.46
CA GLY A 80 17.20 6.42 22.63
C GLY A 80 16.67 7.82 22.96
N ASP A 81 15.35 8.02 23.08
CA ASP A 81 14.77 9.36 23.36
C ASP A 81 14.49 9.60 24.86
N ARG A 82 15.48 9.34 25.72
CA ARG A 82 15.48 9.75 27.14
C ARG A 82 16.74 10.52 27.48
#